data_AF-A0A9Q9K3L9-F1
#
_entry.id   AF-A0A9Q9K3L9-F1
#
_cell.length_a   1.000
_cell.length_b   1.000
_cell.length_c   1.000
_cell.angle_alpha   90.00
_cell.angle_beta   90.00
_cell.angle_gamma   90.00
#
_symmetry.space_group_name_H-M   'P 1'
#
loop_
_entity.id
_entity.type
_entity.pdbx_description
1 polymer ?
#
loop_
_entity_poly.entity_id
_entity_poly.type
_entity_poly.pdbx_seq_one_letter_code
_entity_poly.pdbx_strand_id
1 'polypeptide(L)' 'MDLEQQLQELKMDYVRLQGDLEKRESTAQQVDPLIKQLESIEQQIAEVRAKLQQ' A
#
# COMPACT_ATOMS: atom_id res chain seq x y z
N MET A 1 13.60 14.18 4.94
CA MET A 1 12.81 12.93 4.93
C MET A 1 13.13 12.26 3.62
N ASP A 2 13.94 11.22 3.70
CA ASP A 2 14.46 10.50 2.54
C ASP A 2 13.31 9.77 1.82
N LEU A 3 13.25 9.90 0.51
CA LEU A 3 12.28 9.17 -0.32
C LEU A 3 12.38 7.66 -0.08
N GLU A 4 13.56 7.15 0.31
CA GLU A 4 13.76 5.76 0.71
C GLU A 4 13.00 5.38 1.99
N GLN A 5 12.97 6.26 3.00
CA GLN A 5 12.15 6.05 4.20
C GLN A 5 10.66 6.05 3.83
N GLN A 6 10.24 7.00 3.01
CA GLN A 6 8.85 7.10 2.56
C GLN A 6 8.43 5.86 1.75
N LEU A 7 9.31 5.34 0.90
CA LEU A 7 9.10 4.09 0.18
C LEU A 7 8.98 2.89 1.13
N GLN A 8 9.80 2.86 2.18
CA GLN A 8 9.78 1.80 3.17
C GLN A 8 8.50 1.84 4.01
N GLU A 9 8.03 3.02 4.40
CA GLU A 9 6.75 3.22 5.09
C GLU A 9 5.58 2.76 4.21
N LEU A 10 5.53 3.22 2.95
CA LEU A 10 4.47 2.82 2.01
C LEU A 10 4.43 1.30 1.78
N LYS A 11 5.58 0.64 1.68
CA LYS A 11 5.64 -0.84 1.60
C LYS A 11 5.13 -1.51 2.87
N MET A 12 5.42 -0.95 4.03
CA MET A 12 4.97 -1.48 5.31
C MET A 12 3.44 -1.34 5.46
N ASP A 13 2.89 -0.19 5.04
CA ASP A 13 1.46 0.05 4.96
C ASP A 13 0.78 -0.90 3.96
N TYR A 14 1.39 -1.13 2.79
CA TYR A 14 0.89 -2.08 1.79
C TYR A 14 0.72 -3.49 2.37
N VAL A 15 1.77 -4.02 3.00
CA VAL A 15 1.76 -5.37 3.59
C VAL A 15 0.73 -5.47 4.73
N ARG A 16 0.59 -4.41 5.52
CA ARG A 16 -0.40 -4.34 6.59
C ARG A 16 -1.82 -4.33 6.03
N LEU A 17 -2.09 -3.50 5.03
CA LEU A 17 -3.39 -3.38 4.39
C LEU A 17 -3.82 -4.70 3.72
N GLN A 18 -2.86 -5.43 3.13
CA GLN A 18 -3.09 -6.76 2.57
C GLN A 18 -3.53 -7.77 3.64
N GLY A 19 -2.88 -7.77 4.81
CA GLY A 19 -3.31 -8.63 5.93
C GLY A 19 -4.69 -8.24 6.50
N ASP A 20 -5.00 -6.94 6.53
CA ASP A 20 -6.34 -6.45 6.88
C ASP A 20 -7.38 -6.83 5.82
N LEU A 21 -7.02 -6.81 4.53
CA LEU A 21 -7.86 -7.24 3.42
C LEU A 21 -8.22 -8.72 3.55
N GLU A 22 -7.25 -9.61 3.77
CA GLU A 22 -7.50 -11.05 3.97
C GLU A 22 -8.45 -11.31 5.15
N LYS A 23 -8.30 -10.55 6.25
CA LYS A 23 -9.21 -10.64 7.40
C LYS A 23 -10.62 -10.15 7.08
N ARG A 24 -10.73 -9.08 6.29
CA ARG A 24 -12.02 -8.52 5.86
C ARG A 24 -12.75 -9.43 4.89
N GLU A 25 -12.02 -10.05 3.95
CA GLU A 25 -12.55 -11.10 3.08
C GLU A 25 -13.03 -12.30 3.91
N SER A 26 -12.25 -12.72 4.91
CA SER A 26 -12.63 -13.81 5.82
C SER A 26 -13.87 -13.51 6.65
N THR A 27 -14.16 -12.22 6.92
CA THR A 27 -15.38 -11.79 7.63
C THR A 27 -16.55 -11.48 6.70
N ALA A 28 -16.44 -11.80 5.40
CA ALA A 28 -17.41 -11.48 4.36
C ALA A 28 -17.76 -9.98 4.31
N GLN A 29 -16.82 -9.14 4.73
CA GLN A 29 -16.96 -7.69 4.72
C GLN A 29 -16.54 -7.16 3.35
N GLN A 30 -17.13 -6.04 2.91
CA GLN A 30 -16.76 -5.38 1.67
C GLN A 30 -15.29 -4.97 1.68
N VAL A 31 -14.51 -5.49 0.72
CA VAL A 31 -13.07 -5.20 0.58
C VAL A 31 -12.76 -4.21 -0.53
N ASP A 32 -13.72 -3.85 -1.39
CA ASP A 32 -13.63 -2.78 -2.39
C ASP A 32 -12.88 -1.51 -1.91
N PRO A 33 -13.19 -0.91 -0.74
CA PRO A 33 -12.48 0.28 -0.29
C PRO A 33 -11.04 0.00 0.16
N LEU A 34 -10.72 -1.23 0.57
CA LEU A 34 -9.35 -1.63 0.92
C LEU A 34 -8.53 -1.92 -0.33
N ILE A 35 -9.10 -2.58 -1.34
CA ILE A 35 -8.46 -2.80 -2.65
C ILE A 35 -8.04 -1.47 -3.27
N LYS A 36 -8.94 -0.48 -3.30
CA LYS A 36 -8.63 0.86 -3.82
C LYS A 36 -7.50 1.56 -3.06
N GLN A 37 -7.42 1.34 -1.74
CA GLN A 37 -6.33 1.86 -0.93
C GLN A 37 -5.01 1.14 -1.24
N LEU A 38 -5.03 -0.18 -1.40
CA LEU A 38 -3.89 -0.99 -1.83
C LEU A 38 -3.33 -0.49 -3.17
N GLU A 39 -4.19 -0.31 -4.17
CA GLU A 39 -3.82 0.23 -5.48
C GLU A 39 -3.21 1.65 -5.38
N SER A 40 -3.78 2.50 -4.53
CA SER A 40 -3.27 3.85 -4.30
C SER A 40 -1.89 3.85 -3.63
N ILE A 41 -1.66 2.96 -2.66
CA ILE A 41 -0.34 2.77 -2.04
C ILE A 41 0.66 2.26 -3.08
N GLU A 42 0.25 1.32 -3.94
CA GLU A 42 1.10 0.79 -5.01
C GLU A 42 1.52 1.86 -6.02
N GLN A 43 0.60 2.75 -6.41
CA GLN A 43 0.91 3.91 -7.26
C GLN A 43 1.88 4.87 -6.57
N GLN A 44 1.70 5.15 -5.29
CA GLN A 44 2.62 6.00 -4.52
C GLN A 44 4.02 5.39 -4.41
N ILE A 45 4.12 4.07 -4.17
CA ILE A 45 5.39 3.33 -4.17
C ILE A 45 6.07 3.48 -5.53
N ALA A 46 5.34 3.30 -6.63
CA ALA A 46 5.87 3.43 -7.98
C ALA A 46 6.37 4.86 -8.26
N GLU A 47 5.61 5.88 -7.85
CA GLU A 47 5.98 7.29 -8.02
C GLU A 47 7.23 7.66 -7.20
N VAL A 48 7.25 7.30 -5.92
CA VAL A 48 8.40 7.55 -5.03
C VAL A 48 9.64 6.83 -5.54
N ARG A 49 9.49 5.59 -6.01
CA ARG A 49 10.58 4.81 -6.59
C ARG A 49 11.07 5.39 -7.92
N ALA A 50 10.17 5.92 -8.76
CA ALA A 50 10.55 6.62 -9.98
C ALA A 50 11.33 7.91 -9.68
N LYS A 51 10.93 8.67 -8.64
CA LYS A 51 11.65 9.86 -8.16
C LYS A 51 13.01 9.51 -7.56
N LEU A 52 13.17 8.34 -6.93
CA LEU A 52 14.46 7.84 -6.43
C LEU A 52 15.43 7.42 -7.53
N GLN A 53 14.92 6.99 -8.68
CA GLN A 53 15.74 6.56 -9.82
C GLN A 53 16.05 7.70 -10.81
N GLN A 54 15.53 8.91 -10.56
CA GLN A 54 15.71 10.10 -11.40
C GLN A 54 16.83 10.98 -10.84
#